data_AF-A0A7C0UE30-F1
#
_entry.id   AF-A0A7C0UE30-F1
#
_cell.length_a   1.000
_cell.length_b   1.000
_cell.length_c   1.000
_cell.angle_alpha   90.00
_cell.angle_beta   90.00
_cell.angle_gamma   90.00
#
_symmetry.space_group_name_H-M   'P 1'
#
loop_
_entity.id
_entity.type
_entity.pdbx_description
1 polymer ?
#
loop_
_entity_poly.entity_id
_entity_poly.type
_entity_poly.pdbx_seq_one_letter_code
_entity_poly.pdbx_strand_id
1 'polypeptide(L)'
;RASFNRQNLFYQVKAKRRVESQILEFLGEHTDEPGIIYRTTRDSVVNLADFLTDHGIKAVPYHAGLTPGVRKKNQEAFNKDEVSVIVATIAFGMGIDKSNVRFVIHADLPKNIESYYQETGRAGRDGEPASCLLFFGRGDIPKIRYFIEQIPDEQERSIAMEKLNHTVRYASHNLCRRRQLLEYFGEDYPAENCEACDICTGMVEKIDVTIDARILMSVMLGTGQRFGIRYIIDIVTGANTKRISEFQHDRIKTYGAGRHKDKNHWRFLVDDLLAQDVIYQDGDRYPVLKLSEKGKDVLYGREKVIGLKREEAKKKQQAARGSEFTPHDEVLFDKLRVLRKSLADEQRVPPFIIFSDRTLHEMCRRYPATLPDIAGISGVGDAKLERYGNDFIKVIKTYLEENPDNLIQSGQSYEISACPARNKTKGETFDKTFELFKQGLSIEEIAKARNFAASTITGHIEKLILTGHDIDMDRLVEPKRRDEIGKLFLTLQSWHLNPVIEHFKGAVSYDEAKFVRAYMKNHRLLKNSVFQ
;
A
#
# COMPACT_ATOMS: atom_id res chain seq x y z
N ARG A 1 25.80 -33.57 14.11
CA ARG A 1 25.13 -32.26 13.94
C ARG A 1 23.70 -32.56 13.50
N ALA A 2 22.70 -31.90 14.09
CA ALA A 2 21.32 -32.01 13.59
C ALA A 2 21.21 -31.24 12.26
N SER A 3 20.42 -31.76 11.32
CA SER A 3 20.15 -31.12 10.03
C SER A 3 19.36 -29.81 10.22
N PHE A 4 19.61 -28.82 9.36
CA PHE A 4 18.82 -27.59 9.28
C PHE A 4 17.51 -27.78 8.48
N ASN A 5 17.23 -28.99 7.99
CA ASN A 5 16.04 -29.26 7.21
C ASN A 5 14.78 -29.36 8.09
N ARG A 6 13.87 -28.38 7.94
CA ARG A 6 12.53 -28.41 8.52
C ARG A 6 11.53 -28.93 7.48
N GLN A 7 11.25 -30.23 7.53
CA GLN A 7 10.42 -30.91 6.54
C GLN A 7 8.96 -30.45 6.55
N ASN A 8 8.45 -30.07 7.71
CA ASN A 8 7.07 -29.63 7.92
C ASN A 8 6.79 -28.19 7.48
N LEU A 9 7.82 -27.43 7.10
CA LEU A 9 7.66 -26.05 6.64
C LEU A 9 7.52 -25.97 5.13
N PHE A 10 6.45 -25.31 4.69
CA PHE A 10 6.20 -24.93 3.32
C PHE A 10 6.74 -23.51 3.06
N TYR A 11 7.65 -23.34 2.10
CA TYR A 11 8.23 -22.04 1.77
C TYR A 11 7.64 -21.45 0.48
N GLN A 12 7.18 -20.20 0.54
CA GLN A 12 6.62 -19.48 -0.59
C GLN A 12 7.12 -18.05 -0.66
N VAL A 13 7.44 -17.58 -1.88
CA VAL A 13 7.76 -16.17 -2.14
C VAL A 13 6.75 -15.59 -3.12
N LYS A 14 5.98 -14.58 -2.68
CA LYS A 14 5.02 -13.85 -3.53
C LYS A 14 5.54 -12.45 -3.86
N ALA A 15 5.16 -11.95 -5.04
CA ALA A 15 5.44 -10.56 -5.41
C ALA A 15 4.64 -9.61 -4.51
N LYS A 16 5.32 -8.59 -3.97
CA LYS A 16 4.74 -7.58 -3.08
C LYS A 16 3.85 -6.60 -3.85
N ARG A 17 2.52 -6.65 -3.64
CA ARG A 17 1.52 -5.79 -4.29
C ARG A 17 0.32 -5.57 -3.37
N ARG A 18 0.07 -4.34 -2.90
CA ARG A 18 -1.03 -4.07 -1.94
C ARG A 18 -1.01 -5.10 -0.79
N VAL A 19 0.09 -5.07 -0.04
CA VAL A 19 0.48 -6.13 0.91
C VAL A 19 -0.63 -6.44 1.89
N GLU A 20 -1.32 -5.41 2.37
CA GLU A 20 -2.45 -5.50 3.28
C GLU A 20 -3.58 -6.39 2.70
N SER A 21 -3.93 -6.21 1.43
CA SER A 21 -4.93 -7.04 0.74
C SER A 21 -4.46 -8.48 0.54
N GLN A 22 -3.18 -8.68 0.19
CA GLN A 22 -2.62 -10.04 0.02
C GLN A 22 -2.54 -10.79 1.35
N ILE A 23 -2.29 -10.09 2.45
CA ILE A 23 -2.31 -10.66 3.80
C ILE A 23 -3.74 -11.07 4.15
N LEU A 24 -4.75 -10.21 3.90
CA LEU A 24 -6.15 -10.59 4.15
C LEU A 24 -6.60 -11.81 3.36
N GLU A 25 -6.22 -11.89 2.08
CA GLU A 25 -6.50 -13.05 1.23
C GLU A 25 -5.89 -14.32 1.82
N PHE A 26 -4.61 -14.26 2.21
CA PHE A 26 -3.93 -15.39 2.86
C PHE A 26 -4.59 -15.77 4.20
N LEU A 27 -4.94 -14.80 5.03
CA LEU A 27 -5.58 -15.05 6.33
C LEU A 27 -7.00 -15.61 6.19
N GLY A 28 -7.69 -15.34 5.07
CA GLY A 28 -8.97 -15.97 4.76
C GLY A 28 -8.86 -17.49 4.59
N GLU A 29 -7.77 -17.98 3.99
CA GLU A 29 -7.48 -19.41 3.85
C GLU A 29 -7.01 -20.05 5.18
N HIS A 30 -6.51 -19.24 6.11
CA HIS A 30 -5.93 -19.63 7.40
C HIS A 30 -6.73 -19.05 8.58
N THR A 31 -8.07 -19.18 8.53
CA THR A 31 -8.96 -18.60 9.55
C THR A 31 -8.70 -19.23 10.92
N ASP A 32 -8.59 -18.39 11.96
CA ASP A 32 -8.32 -18.78 13.36
C ASP A 32 -6.99 -19.52 13.62
N GLU A 33 -6.13 -19.65 12.63
CA GLU A 33 -4.81 -20.26 12.82
C GLU A 33 -3.82 -19.26 13.45
N PRO A 34 -3.03 -19.69 14.45
CA PRO A 34 -2.06 -18.80 15.10
C PRO A 34 -0.87 -18.51 14.18
N GLY A 35 -0.56 -17.23 13.99
CA GLY A 35 0.51 -16.83 13.08
C GLY A 35 1.23 -15.53 13.42
N ILE A 36 2.42 -15.40 12.86
CA ILE A 36 3.31 -14.25 13.10
C ILE A 36 3.49 -13.49 11.79
N ILE A 37 3.34 -12.16 11.83
CA ILE A 37 3.59 -11.29 10.67
C ILE A 37 4.72 -10.33 10.96
N TYR A 38 5.83 -10.44 10.25
CA TYR A 38 7.00 -9.58 10.39
C TYR A 38 6.94 -8.35 9.48
N ARG A 39 7.14 -7.19 10.09
CA ARG A 39 7.32 -5.88 9.42
C ARG A 39 8.60 -5.20 9.90
N THR A 40 9.18 -4.33 9.07
CA THR A 40 10.46 -3.68 9.40
C THR A 40 10.32 -2.56 10.44
N THR A 41 9.28 -1.72 10.37
CA THR A 41 9.16 -0.52 11.21
C THR A 41 8.06 -0.64 12.26
N ARG A 42 8.21 0.09 13.38
CA ARG A 42 7.22 0.11 14.47
C ARG A 42 5.85 0.59 13.99
N ASP A 43 5.84 1.69 13.23
CA ASP A 43 4.60 2.26 12.68
C ASP A 43 3.91 1.27 11.75
N SER A 44 4.67 0.55 10.92
CA SER A 44 4.09 -0.47 10.03
C SER A 44 3.54 -1.70 10.76
N VAL A 45 4.04 -2.00 11.96
CA VAL A 45 3.50 -3.04 12.83
C VAL A 45 2.16 -2.60 13.42
N VAL A 46 2.09 -1.40 13.97
CA VAL A 46 0.86 -0.85 14.56
C VAL A 46 -0.22 -0.71 13.50
N ASN A 47 0.08 -0.02 12.38
CA ASN A 47 -0.88 0.20 11.30
C ASN A 47 -1.44 -1.11 10.73
N LEU A 48 -0.61 -2.15 10.60
CA LEU A 48 -1.08 -3.44 10.09
C LEU A 48 -1.91 -4.18 11.13
N ALA A 49 -1.55 -4.15 12.41
CA ALA A 49 -2.36 -4.76 13.46
C ALA A 49 -3.75 -4.10 13.56
N ASP A 50 -3.80 -2.77 13.50
CA ASP A 50 -5.06 -2.02 13.49
C ASP A 50 -5.89 -2.35 12.24
N PHE A 51 -5.26 -2.37 11.07
CA PHE A 51 -5.91 -2.73 9.82
C PHE A 51 -6.53 -4.13 9.85
N LEU A 52 -5.81 -5.12 10.40
CA LEU A 52 -6.34 -6.49 10.54
C LEU A 52 -7.51 -6.54 11.54
N THR A 53 -7.41 -5.79 12.64
CA THR A 53 -8.48 -5.70 13.64
C THR A 53 -9.76 -5.07 13.06
N ASP A 54 -9.63 -4.03 12.23
CA ASP A 54 -10.74 -3.40 11.53
C ASP A 54 -11.46 -4.36 10.57
N HIS A 55 -10.76 -5.39 10.08
CA HIS A 55 -11.32 -6.45 9.22
C HIS A 55 -11.76 -7.69 10.01
N GLY A 56 -11.86 -7.60 11.34
CA GLY A 56 -12.37 -8.67 12.20
C GLY A 56 -11.36 -9.74 12.59
N ILE A 57 -10.07 -9.56 12.24
CA ILE A 57 -9.00 -10.50 12.59
C ILE A 57 -8.42 -10.10 13.95
N LYS A 58 -8.37 -11.06 14.88
CA LYS A 58 -7.74 -10.84 16.20
C LYS A 58 -6.24 -10.70 16.02
N ALA A 59 -5.74 -9.46 15.92
CA ALA A 59 -4.33 -9.16 15.72
C ALA A 59 -3.82 -8.18 16.80
N VAL A 60 -2.58 -8.38 17.27
CA VAL A 60 -1.91 -7.44 18.19
C VAL A 60 -0.51 -7.05 17.73
N PRO A 61 -0.07 -5.79 17.98
CA PRO A 61 1.28 -5.35 17.64
C PRO A 61 2.31 -5.81 18.69
N TYR A 62 3.54 -6.06 18.26
CA TYR A 62 4.69 -6.32 19.12
C TYR A 62 5.96 -5.66 18.61
N HIS A 63 6.47 -4.67 19.33
CA HIS A 63 7.75 -4.04 19.01
C HIS A 63 8.42 -3.42 20.24
N ALA A 64 9.70 -3.10 20.13
CA ALA A 64 10.50 -2.53 21.23
C ALA A 64 10.01 -1.18 21.76
N GLY A 65 9.24 -0.42 20.96
CA GLY A 65 8.61 0.83 21.41
C GLY A 65 7.38 0.68 22.33
N LEU A 66 6.83 -0.54 22.51
CA LEU A 66 5.73 -0.78 23.44
C LEU A 66 6.26 -0.88 24.87
N THR A 67 5.46 -0.46 25.86
CA THR A 67 5.83 -0.62 27.26
C THR A 67 5.99 -2.11 27.62
N PRO A 68 6.87 -2.47 28.57
CA PRO A 68 7.08 -3.87 28.96
C PRO A 68 5.78 -4.59 29.37
N GLY A 69 4.87 -3.88 30.06
CA GLY A 69 3.57 -4.42 30.44
C GLY A 69 2.68 -4.78 29.25
N VAL A 70 2.59 -3.89 28.25
CA VAL A 70 1.82 -4.16 27.02
C VAL A 70 2.45 -5.29 26.20
N ARG A 71 3.79 -5.33 26.09
CA ARG A 71 4.50 -6.43 25.40
C ARG A 71 4.19 -7.78 26.03
N LYS A 72 4.27 -7.86 27.37
CA LYS A 72 3.96 -9.09 28.11
C LYS A 72 2.50 -9.50 27.92
N LYS A 73 1.57 -8.55 28.03
CA LYS A 73 0.13 -8.81 27.81
C LYS A 73 -0.14 -9.35 26.40
N ASN A 74 0.39 -8.72 25.36
CA ASN A 74 0.16 -9.14 23.97
C ASN A 74 0.79 -10.52 23.69
N GLN A 75 1.97 -10.78 24.25
CA GLN A 75 2.62 -12.08 24.15
C GLN A 75 1.83 -13.19 24.88
N GLU A 76 1.32 -12.91 26.07
CA GLU A 76 0.48 -13.86 26.82
C GLU A 76 -0.83 -14.15 26.09
N ALA A 77 -1.48 -13.12 25.54
CA ALA A 77 -2.71 -13.26 24.75
C ALA A 77 -2.50 -14.13 23.51
N PHE A 78 -1.38 -13.95 22.80
CA PHE A 78 -1.01 -14.81 21.67
C PHE A 78 -0.68 -16.25 22.11
N ASN A 79 0.04 -16.43 23.22
CA ASN A 79 0.38 -17.76 23.73
C ASN A 79 -0.88 -18.55 24.14
N LYS A 80 -1.87 -17.89 24.73
CA LYS A 80 -3.15 -18.47 25.19
C LYS A 80 -4.22 -18.60 24.10
N ASP A 81 -3.89 -18.32 22.84
CA ASP A 81 -4.84 -18.34 21.71
C ASP A 81 -6.03 -17.37 21.87
N GLU A 82 -5.90 -16.34 22.73
CA GLU A 82 -6.87 -15.24 22.84
C GLU A 82 -6.80 -14.33 21.58
N VAL A 83 -5.62 -14.30 20.95
CA VAL A 83 -5.33 -13.57 19.73
C VAL A 83 -4.69 -14.51 18.72
N SER A 84 -5.22 -14.55 17.50
CA SER A 84 -4.74 -15.43 16.43
C SER A 84 -3.47 -14.91 15.76
N VAL A 85 -3.31 -13.59 15.61
CA VAL A 85 -2.19 -13.01 14.86
C VAL A 85 -1.37 -12.06 15.72
N ILE A 86 -0.05 -12.20 15.65
CA ILE A 86 0.87 -11.21 16.22
C ILE A 86 1.70 -10.56 15.11
N VAL A 87 1.54 -9.24 14.98
CA VAL A 87 2.31 -8.44 14.03
C VAL A 87 3.52 -7.89 14.76
N ALA A 88 4.73 -8.15 14.27
CA ALA A 88 5.93 -7.85 15.02
C ALA A 88 7.10 -7.33 14.19
N THR A 89 8.02 -6.62 14.87
CA THR A 89 9.37 -6.44 14.35
C THR A 89 10.28 -7.59 14.80
N ILE A 90 11.52 -7.60 14.30
CA ILE A 90 12.57 -8.58 14.67
C ILE A 90 12.77 -8.69 16.19
N ALA A 91 12.38 -7.66 16.96
CA ALA A 91 12.42 -7.64 18.42
C ALA A 91 11.59 -8.75 19.11
N PHE A 92 10.70 -9.43 18.38
CA PHE A 92 9.89 -10.54 18.89
C PHE A 92 10.67 -11.86 19.00
N GLY A 93 11.92 -11.93 18.52
CA GLY A 93 12.63 -13.19 18.34
C GLY A 93 13.09 -13.98 19.58
N MET A 94 13.30 -13.37 20.74
CA MET A 94 14.09 -14.02 21.80
C MET A 94 13.30 -14.77 22.90
N GLY A 95 11.98 -14.92 22.82
CA GLY A 95 11.25 -15.46 23.99
C GLY A 95 9.85 -16.05 23.79
N ILE A 96 9.46 -16.44 22.57
CA ILE A 96 8.17 -17.12 22.36
C ILE A 96 8.40 -18.62 22.30
N ASP A 97 7.64 -19.31 23.14
CA ASP A 97 7.57 -20.76 23.18
C ASP A 97 6.13 -21.22 22.93
N LYS A 98 5.64 -20.93 21.72
CA LYS A 98 4.36 -21.42 21.20
C LYS A 98 4.68 -22.44 20.12
N SER A 99 4.31 -23.70 20.35
CA SER A 99 4.68 -24.81 19.47
C SER A 99 3.82 -24.87 18.20
N ASN A 100 2.57 -24.42 18.29
CA ASN A 100 1.51 -24.61 17.30
C ASN A 100 1.35 -23.45 16.31
N VAL A 101 2.37 -22.64 16.05
CA VAL A 101 2.30 -21.54 15.08
C VAL A 101 2.17 -22.12 13.66
N ARG A 102 1.08 -21.83 12.95
CA ARG A 102 0.73 -22.40 11.64
C ARG A 102 1.29 -21.61 10.46
N PHE A 103 1.55 -20.32 10.64
CA PHE A 103 2.20 -19.55 9.58
C PHE A 103 3.11 -18.43 10.09
N VAL A 104 4.10 -18.10 9.27
CA VAL A 104 4.97 -16.94 9.43
C VAL A 104 4.97 -16.16 8.11
N ILE A 105 4.60 -14.88 8.17
CA ILE A 105 4.58 -13.99 7.01
C ILE A 105 5.66 -12.93 7.18
N HIS A 106 6.55 -12.81 6.20
CA HIS A 106 7.46 -11.68 6.05
C HIS A 106 6.89 -10.69 5.05
N ALA A 107 6.28 -9.63 5.55
CA ALA A 107 5.70 -8.58 4.71
C ALA A 107 6.74 -7.57 4.20
N ASP A 108 7.96 -7.62 4.73
CA ASP A 108 9.12 -6.89 4.24
C ASP A 108 10.32 -7.85 4.12
N LEU A 109 11.23 -7.55 3.19
CA LEU A 109 12.44 -8.36 2.98
C LEU A 109 13.30 -8.41 4.26
N PRO A 110 13.67 -9.62 4.75
CA PRO A 110 14.63 -9.77 5.84
C PRO A 110 16.00 -9.17 5.50
N LYS A 111 16.79 -8.84 6.54
CA LYS A 111 18.14 -8.29 6.33
C LYS A 111 19.14 -9.33 5.86
N ASN A 112 18.96 -10.58 6.28
CA ASN A 112 19.84 -11.71 6.00
C ASN A 112 19.09 -13.05 6.14
N ILE A 113 19.67 -14.12 5.60
CA ILE A 113 19.07 -15.46 5.58
C ILE A 113 19.03 -16.09 6.98
N GLU A 114 19.99 -15.80 7.84
CA GLU A 114 20.03 -16.34 9.21
C GLU A 114 18.82 -15.87 10.02
N SER A 115 18.49 -14.57 9.95
CA SER A 115 17.31 -14.01 10.63
C SER A 115 16.05 -14.63 10.06
N TYR A 116 15.94 -14.71 8.72
CA TYR A 116 14.80 -15.31 8.05
C TYR A 116 14.59 -16.77 8.45
N TYR A 117 15.65 -17.57 8.52
CA TYR A 117 15.59 -18.96 8.95
C TYR A 117 15.17 -19.10 10.42
N GLN A 118 15.70 -18.27 11.32
CA GLN A 118 15.30 -18.28 12.73
C GLN A 118 13.85 -17.83 12.93
N GLU A 119 13.38 -16.86 12.16
CA GLU A 119 12.02 -16.32 12.22
C GLU A 119 10.99 -17.31 11.67
N THR A 120 11.23 -17.87 10.49
CA THR A 120 10.38 -18.92 9.90
C THR A 120 10.41 -20.22 10.71
N GLY A 121 11.54 -20.54 11.35
CA GLY A 121 11.68 -21.70 12.22
C GLY A 121 10.81 -21.69 13.48
N ARG A 122 10.10 -20.59 13.77
CA ARG A 122 9.07 -20.50 14.82
C ARG A 122 7.78 -21.22 14.45
N ALA A 123 7.51 -21.38 13.16
CA ALA A 123 6.36 -22.11 12.68
C ALA A 123 6.55 -23.62 12.92
N GLY A 124 5.44 -24.32 13.19
CA GLY A 124 5.36 -25.78 13.27
C GLY A 124 6.44 -26.43 14.13
N ARG A 125 6.64 -25.97 15.37
CA ARG A 125 7.59 -26.63 16.30
C ARG A 125 7.04 -27.93 16.88
N ASP A 126 5.72 -28.09 16.83
CA ASP A 126 5.01 -29.35 17.07
C ASP A 126 5.25 -30.41 15.97
N GLY A 127 5.86 -30.03 14.85
CA GLY A 127 6.14 -30.92 13.72
C GLY A 127 5.02 -30.95 12.67
N GLU A 128 3.89 -30.29 12.95
CA GLU A 128 2.76 -30.21 12.01
C GLU A 128 3.05 -29.25 10.85
N PRO A 129 2.35 -29.39 9.70
CA PRO A 129 2.51 -28.50 8.56
C PRO A 129 2.35 -27.02 8.92
N ALA A 130 3.23 -26.18 8.40
CA ALA A 130 3.14 -24.74 8.58
C ALA A 130 3.67 -23.97 7.36
N SER A 131 3.08 -22.81 7.09
CA SER A 131 3.33 -21.99 5.91
C SER A 131 4.25 -20.81 6.20
N CYS A 132 5.32 -20.66 5.43
CA CYS A 132 6.26 -19.54 5.49
C CYS A 132 6.14 -18.72 4.20
N LEU A 133 5.57 -17.51 4.30
CA LEU A 133 5.30 -16.64 3.16
C LEU A 133 6.16 -15.38 3.21
N LEU A 134 6.98 -15.16 2.19
CA LEU A 134 7.75 -13.94 2.00
C LEU A 134 7.14 -13.07 0.87
N PHE A 135 6.75 -11.85 1.19
CA PHE A 135 6.42 -10.84 0.19
C PHE A 135 7.69 -10.11 -0.25
N PHE A 136 8.03 -10.23 -1.53
CA PHE A 136 9.23 -9.61 -2.09
C PHE A 136 8.90 -8.51 -3.10
N GLY A 137 9.41 -7.31 -2.81
CA GLY A 137 9.42 -6.18 -3.73
C GLY A 137 10.81 -5.58 -3.84
N ARG A 138 11.26 -5.26 -5.05
CA ARG A 138 12.58 -4.63 -5.28
C ARG A 138 12.75 -3.29 -4.56
N GLY A 139 11.64 -2.61 -4.25
CA GLY A 139 11.65 -1.35 -3.48
C GLY A 139 12.13 -1.51 -2.03
N ASP A 140 12.23 -2.73 -1.50
CA ASP A 140 12.77 -2.98 -0.16
C ASP A 140 14.31 -2.92 -0.15
N ILE A 141 14.96 -3.25 -1.27
CA ILE A 141 16.44 -3.33 -1.38
C ILE A 141 17.11 -1.98 -1.08
N PRO A 142 16.70 -0.84 -1.67
CA PRO A 142 17.35 0.45 -1.38
C PRO A 142 17.25 0.86 0.09
N LYS A 143 16.16 0.49 0.79
CA LYS A 143 15.98 0.80 2.21
C LYS A 143 17.00 0.05 3.06
N ILE A 144 17.18 -1.25 2.81
CA ILE A 144 18.16 -2.05 3.56
C ILE A 144 19.58 -1.60 3.22
N ARG A 145 19.87 -1.32 1.94
CA ARG A 145 21.16 -0.78 1.50
C ARG A 145 21.51 0.53 2.19
N TYR A 146 20.56 1.46 2.31
CA TYR A 146 20.78 2.72 3.01
C TYR A 146 21.24 2.50 4.45
N PHE A 147 20.64 1.56 5.18
CA PHE A 147 21.09 1.22 6.54
C PHE A 147 22.45 0.53 6.57
N ILE A 148 22.77 -0.31 5.59
CA ILE A 148 24.10 -0.94 5.46
C ILE A 148 25.17 0.13 5.19
N GLU A 149 24.87 1.10 4.33
CA GLU A 149 25.79 2.19 3.98
C GLU A 149 26.14 3.11 5.16
N GLN A 150 25.32 3.11 6.22
CA GLN A 150 25.58 3.84 7.48
C GLN A 150 26.52 3.11 8.44
N ILE A 151 26.87 1.84 8.18
CA ILE A 151 27.80 1.08 9.02
C ILE A 151 29.21 1.71 8.89
N PRO A 152 29.84 2.15 10.00
CA PRO A 152 31.15 2.81 9.95
C PRO A 152 32.29 1.88 9.53
N ASP A 153 32.24 0.62 9.97
CA ASP A 153 33.26 -0.37 9.68
C ASP A 153 33.10 -0.94 8.27
N GLU A 154 34.17 -0.89 7.47
CA GLU A 154 34.16 -1.32 6.07
C GLU A 154 33.95 -2.83 5.94
N GLN A 155 34.56 -3.63 6.82
CA GLN A 155 34.46 -5.09 6.75
C GLN A 155 33.05 -5.53 7.12
N GLU A 156 32.48 -5.00 8.19
CA GLU A 156 31.10 -5.26 8.62
C GLU A 156 30.11 -4.82 7.54
N ARG A 157 30.33 -3.66 6.91
CA ARG A 157 29.52 -3.18 5.80
C ARG A 157 29.56 -4.13 4.60
N SER A 158 30.75 -4.62 4.23
CA SER A 158 30.92 -5.56 3.14
C SER A 158 30.17 -6.88 3.42
N ILE A 159 30.34 -7.43 4.62
CA ILE A 159 29.66 -8.66 5.07
C ILE A 159 28.14 -8.47 5.08
N ALA A 160 27.65 -7.32 5.56
CA ALA A 160 26.21 -7.03 5.57
C ALA A 160 25.63 -6.90 4.15
N MET A 161 26.40 -6.34 3.22
CA MET A 161 26.02 -6.24 1.80
C MET A 161 25.96 -7.62 1.14
N GLU A 162 26.93 -8.48 1.42
CA GLU A 162 26.93 -9.88 0.95
C GLU A 162 25.70 -10.64 1.47
N LYS A 163 25.40 -10.53 2.76
CA LYS A 163 24.20 -11.14 3.37
C LYS A 163 22.89 -10.65 2.76
N LEU A 164 22.80 -9.36 2.43
CA LEU A 164 21.65 -8.83 1.69
C LEU A 164 21.56 -9.45 0.30
N ASN A 165 22.67 -9.58 -0.42
CA ASN A 165 22.70 -10.21 -1.74
C ASN A 165 22.20 -11.66 -1.68
N HIS A 166 22.60 -12.44 -0.68
CA HIS A 166 22.07 -13.79 -0.46
C HIS A 166 20.54 -13.81 -0.24
N THR A 167 20.01 -12.85 0.50
CA THR A 167 18.56 -12.75 0.76
C THR A 167 17.78 -12.37 -0.49
N VAL A 168 18.31 -11.42 -1.27
CA VAL A 168 17.76 -11.05 -2.57
C VAL A 168 17.81 -12.24 -3.54
N ARG A 169 18.89 -13.04 -3.47
CA ARG A 169 19.05 -14.28 -4.22
C ARG A 169 17.94 -15.27 -3.87
N TYR A 170 17.78 -15.62 -2.60
CA TYR A 170 16.69 -16.48 -2.13
C TYR A 170 15.29 -16.05 -2.63
N ALA A 171 14.99 -14.75 -2.55
CA ALA A 171 13.68 -14.20 -2.93
C ALA A 171 13.47 -14.07 -4.45
N SER A 172 14.54 -14.04 -5.24
CA SER A 172 14.46 -13.81 -6.69
C SER A 172 14.64 -15.08 -7.52
N HIS A 173 15.38 -16.06 -7.01
CA HIS A 173 15.87 -17.20 -7.77
C HIS A 173 14.83 -18.29 -7.98
N ASN A 174 15.01 -19.10 -9.02
CA ASN A 174 14.08 -20.15 -9.42
C ASN A 174 14.51 -21.56 -8.97
N LEU A 175 15.28 -21.63 -7.88
CA LEU A 175 15.78 -22.88 -7.32
C LEU A 175 14.91 -23.30 -6.12
N CYS A 176 14.88 -24.59 -5.83
CA CYS A 176 14.22 -25.13 -4.64
C CYS A 176 14.56 -24.29 -3.40
N ARG A 177 13.55 -23.70 -2.75
CA ARG A 177 13.74 -22.79 -1.60
C ARG A 177 14.46 -23.47 -0.45
N ARG A 178 14.10 -24.73 -0.20
CA ARG A 178 14.72 -25.55 0.86
C ARG A 178 16.18 -25.81 0.57
N ARG A 179 16.51 -26.17 -0.67
CA ARG A 179 17.90 -26.39 -1.09
C ARG A 179 18.74 -25.13 -0.92
N GLN A 180 18.24 -23.98 -1.35
CA GLN A 180 18.93 -22.69 -1.16
C GLN A 180 19.20 -22.37 0.32
N LEU A 181 18.25 -22.66 1.22
CA LEU A 181 18.44 -22.45 2.66
C LEU A 181 19.50 -23.40 3.24
N LEU A 182 19.47 -24.68 2.86
CA LEU A 182 20.42 -25.68 3.34
C LEU A 182 21.84 -25.41 2.82
N GLU A 183 21.98 -25.10 1.53
CA GLU A 183 23.25 -24.74 0.88
C GLU A 183 23.88 -23.53 1.58
N TYR A 184 23.07 -22.53 1.98
CA TYR A 184 23.56 -21.35 2.73
C TYR A 184 24.22 -21.74 4.07
N PHE A 185 23.73 -22.78 4.74
CA PHE A 185 24.30 -23.29 6.00
C PHE A 185 25.35 -24.39 5.80
N GLY A 186 25.77 -24.65 4.54
CA GLY A 186 26.75 -25.67 4.20
C GLY A 186 26.22 -27.10 4.31
N GLU A 187 24.91 -27.30 4.14
CA GLU A 187 24.26 -28.60 4.08
C GLU A 187 23.74 -28.88 2.66
N ASP A 188 24.14 -30.01 2.08
CA ASP A 188 23.65 -30.43 0.78
C ASP A 188 22.28 -31.11 0.91
N TYR A 189 21.35 -30.76 0.01
CA TYR A 189 20.07 -31.46 -0.10
C TYR A 189 20.12 -32.44 -1.29
N PRO A 190 19.93 -33.75 -1.07
CA PRO A 190 20.22 -34.76 -2.09
C PRO A 190 19.21 -34.78 -3.24
N ALA A 191 17.97 -34.30 -3.01
CA ALA A 191 16.92 -34.30 -4.00
C ALA A 191 16.82 -32.94 -4.73
N GLU A 192 16.55 -32.96 -6.04
CA GLU A 192 16.32 -31.72 -6.79
C GLU A 192 14.98 -31.05 -6.42
N ASN A 193 14.00 -31.84 -5.99
CA ASN A 193 12.66 -31.39 -5.64
C ASN A 193 12.38 -31.66 -4.16
N CYS A 194 11.99 -30.64 -3.40
CA CYS A 194 11.63 -30.79 -1.98
C CYS A 194 10.14 -31.01 -1.72
N GLU A 195 9.30 -30.91 -2.75
CA GLU A 195 7.82 -31.06 -2.70
C GLU A 195 7.08 -30.11 -1.74
N ALA A 196 7.80 -29.23 -1.04
CA ALA A 196 7.28 -28.37 0.01
C ALA A 196 7.72 -26.91 -0.17
N CYS A 197 7.88 -26.45 -1.41
CA CYS A 197 8.02 -25.03 -1.71
C CYS A 197 7.30 -24.64 -3.00
N ASP A 198 6.98 -23.36 -3.12
CA ASP A 198 6.31 -22.74 -4.28
C ASP A 198 6.86 -23.15 -5.65
N ILE A 199 8.18 -23.29 -5.77
CA ILE A 199 8.84 -23.69 -7.03
C ILE A 199 8.67 -25.17 -7.32
N CYS A 200 8.77 -25.99 -6.28
CA CYS A 200 8.75 -27.44 -6.34
C CYS A 200 7.33 -28.01 -6.54
N THR A 201 6.32 -27.33 -5.99
CA THR A 201 4.90 -27.66 -6.16
C THR A 201 4.31 -27.12 -7.47
N GLY A 202 5.09 -26.37 -8.26
CA GLY A 202 4.65 -25.84 -9.55
C GLY A 202 3.68 -24.65 -9.44
N MET A 203 3.57 -23.99 -8.29
CA MET A 203 2.76 -22.78 -8.12
C MET A 203 3.26 -21.61 -8.97
N VAL A 204 4.52 -21.65 -9.42
CA VAL A 204 5.08 -20.64 -10.32
C VAL A 204 5.28 -21.23 -11.71
N GLU A 205 4.66 -20.61 -12.71
CA GLU A 205 4.74 -21.04 -14.11
C GLU A 205 6.18 -20.87 -14.63
N LYS A 206 6.73 -21.92 -15.23
CA LYS A 206 8.07 -21.92 -15.84
C LYS A 206 7.96 -21.57 -17.31
N ILE A 207 8.77 -20.62 -17.79
CA ILE A 207 8.88 -20.26 -19.22
C ILE A 207 10.29 -20.46 -19.70
N ASP A 208 10.41 -20.91 -20.95
CA ASP A 208 11.69 -20.92 -21.64
C ASP A 208 12.11 -19.47 -21.95
N VAL A 209 13.18 -19.01 -21.31
CA VAL A 209 13.74 -17.66 -21.51
C VAL A 209 15.06 -17.71 -22.28
N THR A 210 15.37 -18.85 -22.92
CA THR A 210 16.66 -19.09 -23.59
C THR A 210 16.94 -18.05 -24.67
N ILE A 211 15.93 -17.63 -25.44
CA ILE A 211 16.10 -16.63 -26.50
C ILE A 211 16.51 -15.28 -25.90
N ASP A 212 15.78 -14.81 -24.89
CA ASP A 212 16.07 -13.55 -24.23
C ASP A 212 17.44 -13.61 -23.54
N ALA A 213 17.76 -14.73 -22.88
CA ALA A 213 19.05 -14.95 -22.25
C ALA A 213 20.19 -14.84 -23.28
N ARG A 214 20.03 -15.47 -24.45
CA ARG A 214 21.01 -15.39 -25.54
C ARG A 214 21.15 -13.98 -26.10
N ILE A 215 20.08 -13.21 -26.24
CA ILE A 215 20.15 -11.80 -26.65
C ILE A 215 21.03 -11.01 -25.67
N LEU A 216 20.75 -11.16 -24.37
CA LEU A 216 21.45 -10.45 -23.32
C LEU A 216 22.93 -10.84 -23.23
N MET A 217 23.23 -12.13 -23.25
CA MET A 217 24.60 -12.66 -23.23
C MET A 217 25.38 -12.29 -24.50
N SER A 218 24.71 -12.21 -25.65
CA SER A 218 25.34 -11.74 -26.90
C SER A 218 25.75 -10.26 -26.80
N VAL A 219 24.95 -9.43 -26.13
CA VAL A 219 25.33 -8.04 -25.83
C VAL A 219 26.49 -7.98 -24.84
N MET A 220 26.49 -8.81 -23.79
CA MET A 220 27.62 -8.89 -22.84
C MET A 220 28.93 -9.25 -23.54
N LEU A 221 28.89 -10.24 -24.45
CA LEU A 221 30.05 -10.63 -25.24
C LEU A 221 30.48 -9.52 -26.21
N GLY A 222 29.53 -8.91 -26.92
CA GLY A 222 29.79 -7.83 -27.89
C GLY A 222 30.35 -6.55 -27.26
N THR A 223 30.10 -6.32 -25.97
CA THR A 223 30.67 -5.20 -25.20
C THR A 223 31.95 -5.57 -24.43
N GLY A 224 32.49 -6.77 -24.67
CA GLY A 224 33.72 -7.24 -24.05
C GLY A 224 33.62 -7.54 -22.55
N GLN A 225 32.40 -7.69 -22.00
CA GLN A 225 32.14 -8.02 -20.60
C GLN A 225 32.74 -7.01 -19.59
N ARG A 226 32.72 -5.70 -19.94
CA ARG A 226 33.28 -4.61 -19.13
C ARG A 226 32.24 -3.69 -18.50
N PHE A 227 30.97 -4.04 -18.59
CA PHE A 227 29.88 -3.14 -18.21
C PHE A 227 28.90 -3.82 -17.25
N GLY A 228 28.32 -2.98 -16.38
CA GLY A 228 27.33 -3.42 -15.41
C GLY A 228 25.91 -3.50 -15.99
N ILE A 229 25.00 -4.00 -15.15
CA ILE A 229 23.62 -4.36 -15.51
C ILE A 229 22.87 -3.26 -16.28
N ARG A 230 22.89 -2.01 -15.78
CA ARG A 230 22.12 -0.91 -16.36
C ARG A 230 22.51 -0.63 -17.82
N TYR A 231 23.81 -0.63 -18.10
CA TYR A 231 24.32 -0.32 -19.43
C TYR A 231 24.02 -1.44 -20.43
N ILE A 232 24.14 -2.71 -20.00
CA ILE A 232 23.75 -3.86 -20.83
C ILE A 232 22.26 -3.81 -21.17
N ILE A 233 21.38 -3.50 -20.21
CA ILE A 233 19.94 -3.35 -20.46
C ILE A 233 19.64 -2.20 -21.42
N ASP A 234 20.36 -1.08 -21.29
CA ASP A 234 20.20 0.07 -22.19
C ASP A 234 20.55 -0.31 -23.64
N ILE A 235 21.59 -1.11 -23.88
CA ILE A 235 21.95 -1.62 -25.21
C ILE A 235 20.89 -2.61 -25.73
N VAL A 236 20.46 -3.57 -24.91
CA VAL A 236 19.45 -4.57 -25.29
C VAL A 236 18.14 -3.90 -25.69
N THR A 237 17.71 -2.87 -24.96
CA THR A 237 16.49 -2.10 -25.25
C THR A 237 16.67 -1.04 -26.33
N GLY A 238 17.90 -0.80 -26.80
CA GLY A 238 18.21 0.17 -27.85
C GLY A 238 18.07 1.62 -27.39
N ALA A 239 18.39 1.91 -26.13
CA ALA A 239 18.35 3.27 -25.59
C ALA A 239 19.43 4.14 -26.25
N ASN A 240 19.03 5.34 -26.70
CA ASN A 240 19.95 6.29 -27.30
C ASN A 240 20.62 7.15 -26.22
N THR A 241 21.80 6.73 -25.77
CA THR A 241 22.61 7.48 -24.78
C THR A 241 23.96 7.85 -25.37
N LYS A 242 24.50 9.03 -25.00
CA LYS A 242 25.81 9.49 -25.49
C LYS A 242 26.92 8.44 -25.30
N ARG A 243 26.92 7.79 -24.14
CA ARG A 243 27.86 6.72 -23.80
C ARG A 243 27.77 5.53 -24.76
N ILE A 244 26.59 5.17 -25.27
CA ILE A 244 26.46 4.06 -26.23
C ILE A 244 27.12 4.45 -27.56
N SER A 245 26.90 5.68 -28.04
CA SER A 245 27.51 6.19 -29.26
C SER A 245 29.03 6.37 -29.16
N GLU A 246 29.53 6.85 -28.01
CA GLU A 246 30.97 6.99 -27.73
C GLU A 246 31.71 5.65 -27.82
N PHE A 247 31.13 4.58 -27.27
CA PHE A 247 31.69 3.23 -27.35
C PHE A 247 31.31 2.49 -28.65
N GLN A 248 30.60 3.14 -29.57
CA GLN A 248 30.12 2.56 -30.84
C GLN A 248 29.29 1.27 -30.67
N HIS A 249 28.66 1.11 -29.51
CA HIS A 249 27.85 -0.07 -29.20
C HIS A 249 26.46 -0.03 -29.87
N ASP A 250 26.10 1.08 -30.49
CA ASP A 250 24.97 1.22 -31.40
C ASP A 250 25.15 0.40 -32.69
N ARG A 251 26.39 0.02 -33.04
CA ARG A 251 26.73 -0.77 -34.24
C ARG A 251 26.70 -2.28 -34.04
N ILE A 252 26.54 -2.75 -32.80
CA ILE A 252 26.50 -4.19 -32.50
C ILE A 252 25.19 -4.76 -33.06
N LYS A 253 25.24 -5.94 -33.69
CA LYS A 253 24.06 -6.60 -34.29
C LYS A 253 22.89 -6.81 -33.32
N THR A 254 23.17 -6.93 -32.03
CA THR A 254 22.18 -7.15 -30.97
C THR A 254 21.70 -5.86 -30.30
N TYR A 255 22.15 -4.69 -30.73
CA TYR A 255 21.64 -3.41 -30.24
C TYR A 255 20.14 -3.28 -30.55
N GLY A 256 19.34 -3.08 -29.51
CA GLY A 256 17.88 -2.97 -29.65
C GLY A 256 17.15 -4.27 -30.00
N ALA A 257 17.82 -5.44 -29.99
CA ALA A 257 17.16 -6.72 -30.24
C ALA A 257 16.04 -7.03 -29.21
N GLY A 258 16.12 -6.43 -28.02
CA GLY A 258 15.15 -6.60 -26.93
C GLY A 258 14.06 -5.54 -26.83
N ARG A 259 13.85 -4.70 -27.86
CA ARG A 259 12.87 -3.59 -27.85
C ARG A 259 11.41 -4.03 -27.60
N HIS A 260 11.09 -5.29 -27.87
CA HIS A 260 9.77 -5.87 -27.69
C HIS A 260 9.39 -6.10 -26.21
N LYS A 261 10.35 -5.96 -25.28
CA LYS A 261 10.15 -6.09 -23.83
C LYS A 261 10.62 -4.84 -23.10
N ASP A 262 10.03 -4.56 -21.93
CA ASP A 262 10.40 -3.38 -21.14
C ASP A 262 11.71 -3.59 -20.36
N LYS A 263 12.29 -2.50 -19.84
CA LYS A 263 13.54 -2.57 -19.07
C LYS A 263 13.42 -3.45 -17.81
N ASN A 264 12.22 -3.57 -17.26
CA ASN A 264 11.99 -4.38 -16.06
C ASN A 264 12.15 -5.86 -16.38
N HIS A 265 11.57 -6.34 -17.48
CA HIS A 265 11.75 -7.71 -17.98
C HIS A 265 13.23 -8.08 -18.07
N TRP A 266 14.04 -7.26 -18.75
CA TRP A 266 15.48 -7.49 -18.88
C TRP A 266 16.21 -7.44 -17.54
N ARG A 267 15.81 -6.54 -16.63
CA ARG A 267 16.34 -6.49 -15.26
C ARG A 267 16.05 -7.78 -14.49
N PHE A 268 14.85 -8.34 -14.63
CA PHE A 268 14.48 -9.62 -14.03
C PHE A 268 15.27 -10.77 -14.62
N LEU A 269 15.41 -10.81 -15.94
CA LEU A 269 16.21 -11.83 -16.61
C LEU A 269 17.67 -11.82 -16.16
N VAL A 270 18.30 -10.65 -16.02
CA VAL A 270 19.68 -10.56 -15.51
C VAL A 270 19.78 -11.20 -14.13
N ASP A 271 18.85 -10.90 -13.23
CA ASP A 271 18.89 -11.46 -11.88
C ASP A 271 18.60 -12.96 -11.87
N ASP A 272 17.80 -13.47 -12.81
CA ASP A 272 17.55 -14.90 -13.02
C ASP A 272 18.76 -15.63 -13.62
N LEU A 273 19.54 -14.97 -14.47
CA LEU A 273 20.77 -15.54 -15.00
C LEU A 273 21.91 -15.53 -13.97
N LEU A 274 22.00 -14.46 -13.18
CA LEU A 274 22.86 -14.44 -11.98
C LEU A 274 22.47 -15.56 -11.03
N ALA A 275 21.17 -15.86 -10.98
CA ALA A 275 20.65 -16.85 -10.08
C ALA A 275 21.04 -18.28 -10.35
N GLN A 276 21.02 -18.61 -11.63
CA GLN A 276 21.30 -19.94 -12.14
C GLN A 276 22.79 -20.14 -12.41
N ASP A 277 23.63 -19.20 -11.94
CA ASP A 277 25.07 -19.12 -12.17
C ASP A 277 25.44 -19.18 -13.66
N VAL A 278 24.55 -18.68 -14.53
CA VAL A 278 24.75 -18.55 -15.98
C VAL A 278 25.61 -17.33 -16.28
N ILE A 279 25.45 -16.28 -15.48
CA ILE A 279 26.32 -15.11 -15.47
C ILE A 279 26.73 -14.80 -14.03
N TYR A 280 27.82 -14.05 -13.86
CA TYR A 280 28.28 -13.61 -12.55
C TYR A 280 28.75 -12.15 -12.60
N GLN A 281 28.86 -11.52 -11.44
CA GLN A 281 29.41 -10.19 -11.29
C GLN A 281 30.86 -10.26 -10.83
N ASP A 282 31.72 -9.42 -11.42
CA ASP A 282 33.14 -9.31 -11.06
C ASP A 282 33.50 -7.88 -10.69
N GLY A 283 34.23 -7.71 -9.58
CA GLY A 283 34.69 -6.43 -9.03
C GLY A 283 33.79 -5.78 -7.97
N ASP A 284 34.41 -5.07 -7.01
CA ASP A 284 33.73 -4.55 -5.81
C ASP A 284 32.94 -3.25 -6.05
N ARG A 285 33.61 -2.17 -6.49
CA ARG A 285 32.97 -0.83 -6.63
C ARG A 285 32.14 -0.68 -7.90
N TYR A 286 32.46 -1.42 -8.95
CA TYR A 286 31.79 -1.35 -10.25
C TYR A 286 31.61 -2.77 -10.82
N PRO A 287 30.64 -3.54 -10.31
CA PRO A 287 30.46 -4.92 -10.72
C PRO A 287 30.10 -5.00 -12.21
N VAL A 288 30.97 -5.64 -12.99
CA VAL A 288 30.77 -5.93 -14.41
C VAL A 288 30.15 -7.31 -14.58
N LEU A 289 29.31 -7.49 -15.60
CA LEU A 289 28.72 -8.79 -15.90
C LEU A 289 29.65 -9.64 -16.77
N LYS A 290 29.90 -10.89 -16.34
CA LYS A 290 30.66 -11.90 -17.06
C LYS A 290 29.85 -13.20 -17.24
N LEU A 291 30.12 -13.93 -18.32
CA LEU A 291 29.55 -15.25 -18.60
C LEU A 291 30.32 -16.33 -17.83
N SER A 292 29.59 -17.24 -17.18
CA SER A 292 30.19 -18.48 -16.65
C SER A 292 30.37 -19.51 -17.78
N GLU A 293 30.99 -20.67 -17.48
CA GLU A 293 31.06 -21.78 -18.44
C GLU A 293 29.65 -22.25 -18.84
N LYS A 294 28.74 -22.37 -17.87
CA LYS A 294 27.32 -22.64 -18.12
C LYS A 294 26.68 -21.57 -19.01
N GLY A 295 27.02 -20.30 -18.79
CA GLY A 295 26.62 -19.18 -19.67
C GLY A 295 27.03 -19.36 -21.12
N LYS A 296 28.25 -19.84 -21.37
CA LYS A 296 28.73 -20.14 -22.73
C LYS A 296 27.94 -21.28 -23.35
N ASP A 297 27.66 -22.34 -22.60
CA ASP A 297 26.88 -23.49 -23.10
C ASP A 297 25.46 -23.09 -23.49
N VAL A 298 24.80 -22.24 -22.70
CA VAL A 298 23.49 -21.65 -23.07
C VAL A 298 23.62 -20.76 -24.31
N LEU A 299 24.64 -19.90 -24.38
CA LEU A 299 24.85 -18.98 -25.50
C LEU A 299 25.01 -19.72 -26.84
N TYR A 300 25.76 -20.81 -26.84
CA TYR A 300 25.99 -21.67 -28.00
C TYR A 300 24.87 -22.69 -28.26
N GLY A 301 23.81 -22.71 -27.44
CA GLY A 301 22.64 -23.54 -27.63
C GLY A 301 22.79 -25.00 -27.20
N ARG A 302 23.76 -25.29 -26.32
CA ARG A 302 23.96 -26.62 -25.71
C ARG A 302 23.01 -26.85 -24.53
N GLU A 303 22.66 -25.78 -23.81
CA GLU A 303 21.72 -25.81 -22.69
C GLU A 303 20.57 -24.81 -22.88
N LYS A 304 19.44 -25.09 -22.23
CA LYS A 304 18.29 -24.18 -22.15
C LYS A 304 18.27 -23.50 -20.78
N VAL A 305 17.75 -22.27 -20.75
CA VAL A 305 17.49 -21.54 -19.50
C VAL A 305 15.99 -21.42 -19.32
N ILE A 306 15.53 -21.93 -18.17
CA ILE A 306 14.14 -21.84 -17.75
C ILE A 306 14.03 -20.71 -16.73
N GLY A 307 13.23 -19.70 -17.05
CA GLY A 307 12.88 -18.62 -16.14
C GLY A 307 11.49 -18.85 -15.54
N LEU A 308 11.14 -18.12 -14.48
CA LEU A 308 9.77 -18.08 -13.99
C LEU A 308 8.99 -17.00 -14.73
N LYS A 309 7.83 -17.39 -15.24
CA LYS A 309 6.84 -16.47 -15.75
C LYS A 309 6.24 -15.80 -14.55
N ARG A 310 6.76 -14.62 -14.25
CA ARG A 310 6.08 -13.77 -13.29
C ARG A 310 4.83 -13.25 -13.98
N GLU A 311 3.74 -13.17 -13.23
CA GLU A 311 2.67 -12.27 -13.59
C GLU A 311 3.31 -10.90 -13.78
N GLU A 312 3.55 -10.50 -15.03
CA GLU A 312 3.74 -9.10 -15.33
C GLU A 312 2.52 -8.42 -14.70
N ALA A 313 2.73 -7.41 -13.84
CA ALA A 313 1.61 -6.55 -13.49
C ALA A 313 1.18 -6.00 -14.83
N LYS A 314 0.14 -6.59 -15.43
CA LYS A 314 -0.33 -6.23 -16.77
C LYS A 314 -0.37 -4.73 -16.71
N LYS A 315 0.49 -4.05 -17.48
CA LYS A 315 0.23 -2.64 -17.80
C LYS A 315 -1.20 -2.72 -18.27
N LYS A 316 -2.12 -2.17 -17.47
CA LYS A 316 -3.52 -2.15 -17.86
C LYS A 316 -3.50 -1.44 -19.21
N GLN A 317 -3.54 -2.23 -20.28
CA GLN A 317 -4.26 -1.84 -21.46
C GLN A 317 -5.57 -1.37 -20.87
N GLN A 318 -5.82 -0.07 -21.00
CA GLN A 318 -7.13 0.49 -20.76
C GLN A 318 -8.04 -0.18 -21.80
N ALA A 319 -8.54 -1.35 -21.43
CA ALA A 319 -9.48 -2.15 -22.16
C ALA A 319 -10.22 -2.96 -21.08
N ALA A 320 -11.49 -2.62 -20.90
CA ALA A 320 -12.48 -3.27 -20.05
C ALA A 320 -12.11 -3.41 -18.56
N ARG A 321 -12.37 -2.32 -17.81
CA ARG A 321 -12.63 -2.38 -16.36
C ARG A 321 -13.86 -3.28 -16.13
N GLY A 322 -13.64 -4.50 -15.67
CA GLY A 322 -14.54 -5.14 -14.72
C GLY A 322 -14.33 -4.48 -13.35
N SER A 323 -14.87 -3.28 -13.17
CA SER A 323 -15.16 -2.76 -11.84
C SER A 323 -16.51 -3.30 -11.41
N GLU A 324 -16.66 -3.62 -10.13
CA GLU A 324 -17.92 -3.86 -9.42
C GLU A 324 -18.85 -2.64 -9.45
N PHE A 325 -19.23 -2.18 -10.64
CA PHE A 325 -20.23 -1.17 -10.86
C PHE A 325 -21.17 -1.72 -11.93
N THR A 326 -22.38 -2.07 -11.49
CA THR A 326 -23.54 -2.42 -12.32
C THR A 326 -23.74 -1.44 -13.49
N PRO A 327 -24.41 -1.86 -14.58
CA PRO A 327 -24.54 -1.10 -15.83
C PRO A 327 -24.99 0.33 -15.54
N HIS A 328 -24.27 1.31 -16.08
CA HIS A 328 -24.73 2.69 -16.11
C HIS A 328 -24.72 3.16 -17.55
N ASP A 329 -25.58 4.11 -17.86
CA ASP A 329 -25.65 4.71 -19.18
C ASP A 329 -24.40 5.57 -19.42
N GLU A 330 -23.53 5.14 -20.34
CA GLU A 330 -22.29 5.85 -20.68
C GLU A 330 -22.57 7.19 -21.37
N VAL A 331 -23.68 7.29 -22.14
CA VAL A 331 -24.04 8.49 -22.89
C VAL A 331 -24.49 9.60 -21.95
N LEU A 332 -25.34 9.26 -20.97
CA LEU A 332 -25.75 10.20 -19.93
C LEU A 332 -24.57 10.63 -19.06
N PHE A 333 -23.67 9.69 -18.72
CA PHE A 333 -22.50 9.98 -17.89
C PHE A 333 -21.59 11.03 -18.54
N ASP A 334 -21.34 10.93 -19.84
CA ASP A 334 -20.52 11.89 -20.56
C ASP A 334 -21.18 13.27 -20.64
N LYS A 335 -22.50 13.33 -20.87
CA LYS A 335 -23.26 14.60 -20.82
C LYS A 335 -23.14 15.28 -19.44
N LEU A 336 -23.29 14.52 -18.35
CA LEU A 336 -23.16 15.04 -16.98
C LEU A 336 -21.71 15.43 -16.64
N ARG A 337 -20.71 14.72 -17.18
CA ARG A 337 -19.30 15.02 -17.00
C ARG A 337 -18.91 16.33 -17.69
N VAL A 338 -19.44 16.59 -18.88
CA VAL A 338 -19.25 17.86 -19.60
C VAL A 338 -19.87 19.03 -18.81
N LEU A 339 -21.12 18.89 -18.35
CA LEU A 339 -21.78 19.89 -17.51
C LEU A 339 -20.99 20.16 -16.21
N ARG A 340 -20.51 19.10 -15.55
CA ARG A 340 -19.70 19.24 -14.35
C ARG A 340 -18.41 20.02 -14.61
N LYS A 341 -17.79 19.80 -15.77
CA LYS A 341 -16.56 20.50 -16.15
C LYS A 341 -16.83 21.98 -16.43
N SER A 342 -17.91 22.33 -17.13
CA SER A 342 -18.26 23.73 -17.39
C SER A 342 -18.55 24.51 -16.10
N LEU A 343 -19.31 23.92 -15.18
CA LEU A 343 -19.61 24.54 -13.87
C LEU A 343 -18.36 24.70 -12.98
N ALA A 344 -17.45 23.74 -13.08
CA ALA A 344 -16.18 23.77 -12.36
C ALA A 344 -15.23 24.84 -12.90
N ASP A 345 -15.15 24.99 -14.23
CA ASP A 345 -14.35 25.99 -14.91
C ASP A 345 -14.87 27.41 -14.63
N GLU A 346 -16.19 27.61 -14.62
CA GLU A 346 -16.84 28.88 -14.27
C GLU A 346 -16.51 29.34 -12.84
N GLN A 347 -16.47 28.39 -11.89
CA GLN A 347 -16.15 28.67 -10.49
C GLN A 347 -14.67 28.54 -10.16
N ARG A 348 -13.81 28.24 -11.15
CA ARG A 348 -12.37 27.98 -10.99
C ARG A 348 -12.06 26.97 -9.88
N VAL A 349 -12.88 25.92 -9.77
CA VAL A 349 -12.68 24.82 -8.83
C VAL A 349 -12.47 23.51 -9.58
N PRO A 350 -11.74 22.53 -9.04
CA PRO A 350 -11.63 21.21 -9.66
C PRO A 350 -13.00 20.51 -9.83
N PRO A 351 -13.27 19.80 -10.95
CA PRO A 351 -14.59 19.22 -11.26
C PRO A 351 -15.19 18.29 -10.20
N PHE A 352 -14.36 17.52 -9.49
CA PHE A 352 -14.83 16.61 -8.45
C PHE A 352 -15.42 17.33 -7.22
N ILE A 353 -15.17 18.64 -7.06
CA ILE A 353 -15.74 19.45 -5.99
C ILE A 353 -17.23 19.71 -6.23
N ILE A 354 -17.66 19.82 -7.49
CA ILE A 354 -19.08 19.95 -7.87
C ILE A 354 -19.81 18.64 -7.51
N PHE A 355 -19.50 17.55 -8.23
CA PHE A 355 -19.95 16.19 -7.88
C PHE A 355 -18.83 15.17 -8.09
N SER A 356 -18.76 14.17 -7.21
CA SER A 356 -17.81 13.07 -7.38
C SER A 356 -18.23 12.17 -8.55
N ASP A 357 -17.29 11.44 -9.15
CA ASP A 357 -17.64 10.46 -10.19
C ASP A 357 -18.68 9.46 -9.68
N ARG A 358 -18.55 8.99 -8.43
CA ARG A 358 -19.53 8.08 -7.78
C ARG A 358 -20.96 8.63 -7.82
N THR A 359 -21.11 9.94 -7.56
CA THR A 359 -22.42 10.62 -7.57
C THR A 359 -23.01 10.68 -8.98
N LEU A 360 -22.18 10.95 -10.00
CA LEU A 360 -22.64 10.94 -11.41
C LEU A 360 -23.06 9.55 -11.88
N HIS A 361 -22.33 8.49 -11.50
CA HIS A 361 -22.72 7.11 -11.82
C HIS A 361 -24.06 6.74 -11.17
N GLU A 362 -24.32 7.22 -9.97
CA GLU A 362 -25.60 6.98 -9.28
C GLU A 362 -26.76 7.75 -9.94
N MET A 363 -26.52 8.97 -10.44
CA MET A 363 -27.49 9.71 -11.28
C MET A 363 -27.79 8.97 -12.58
N CYS A 364 -26.79 8.36 -13.22
CA CYS A 364 -26.97 7.58 -14.46
C CYS A 364 -27.72 6.25 -14.25
N ARG A 365 -27.85 5.79 -13.01
CA ARG A 365 -28.63 4.58 -12.67
C ARG A 365 -30.06 4.89 -12.29
N ARG A 366 -30.28 5.98 -11.55
CA ARG A 366 -31.59 6.34 -10.99
C ARG A 366 -32.37 7.33 -11.84
N TYR A 367 -31.73 7.97 -12.83
CA TYR A 367 -32.32 9.00 -13.69
C TYR A 367 -33.18 10.02 -12.92
N PRO A 368 -32.62 10.69 -11.90
CA PRO A 368 -33.39 11.57 -11.03
C PRO A 368 -33.92 12.77 -11.82
N ALA A 369 -35.25 12.84 -11.99
CA ALA A 369 -35.91 13.88 -12.77
C ALA A 369 -36.47 15.02 -11.91
N THR A 370 -36.40 14.91 -10.58
CA THR A 370 -36.88 15.91 -9.63
C THR A 370 -35.83 16.24 -8.57
N LEU A 371 -35.96 17.41 -7.92
CA LEU A 371 -35.06 17.84 -6.84
C LEU A 371 -35.04 16.86 -5.64
N PRO A 372 -36.19 16.31 -5.20
CA PRO A 372 -36.21 15.25 -4.19
C PRO A 372 -35.42 13.99 -4.58
N ASP A 373 -35.46 13.59 -5.86
CA ASP A 373 -34.76 12.39 -6.33
C ASP A 373 -33.25 12.57 -6.31
N ILE A 374 -32.76 13.77 -6.67
CA ILE A 374 -31.33 14.10 -6.58
C ILE A 374 -30.86 14.18 -5.12
N ALA A 375 -31.71 14.67 -4.21
CA ALA A 375 -31.38 14.72 -2.79
C ALA A 375 -31.12 13.31 -2.19
N GLY A 376 -31.77 12.28 -2.73
CA GLY A 376 -31.58 10.88 -2.33
C GLY A 376 -30.30 10.21 -2.84
N ILE A 377 -29.42 10.92 -3.55
CA ILE A 377 -28.18 10.39 -4.15
C ILE A 377 -26.98 10.61 -3.23
N SER A 378 -26.16 9.57 -3.05
CA SER A 378 -24.98 9.64 -2.19
C SER A 378 -23.96 10.70 -2.66
N GLY A 379 -23.66 11.66 -1.79
CA GLY A 379 -22.70 12.73 -2.06
C GLY A 379 -23.30 14.03 -2.60
N VAL A 380 -24.63 14.10 -2.73
CA VAL A 380 -25.37 15.35 -2.87
C VAL A 380 -25.77 15.84 -1.49
N GLY A 381 -25.31 17.02 -1.09
CA GLY A 381 -25.78 17.71 0.12
C GLY A 381 -26.59 18.94 -0.25
N ASP A 382 -27.35 19.50 0.69
CA ASP A 382 -28.34 20.57 0.45
C ASP A 382 -27.73 21.77 -0.29
N ALA A 383 -26.55 22.22 0.12
CA ALA A 383 -25.84 23.33 -0.52
C ALA A 383 -25.42 23.05 -1.99
N LYS A 384 -25.25 21.78 -2.38
CA LYS A 384 -24.94 21.37 -3.77
C LYS A 384 -26.23 21.16 -4.56
N LEU A 385 -27.29 20.69 -3.92
CA LEU A 385 -28.60 20.53 -4.51
C LEU A 385 -29.18 21.89 -4.93
N GLU A 386 -29.11 22.88 -4.06
CA GLU A 386 -29.58 24.25 -4.37
C GLU A 386 -28.77 24.90 -5.49
N ARG A 387 -27.46 24.69 -5.51
CA ARG A 387 -26.55 25.37 -6.46
C ARG A 387 -26.47 24.71 -7.83
N TYR A 388 -26.56 23.38 -7.90
CA TYR A 388 -26.32 22.62 -9.13
C TYR A 388 -27.47 21.69 -9.51
N GLY A 389 -28.43 21.44 -8.61
CA GLY A 389 -29.49 20.46 -8.83
C GLY A 389 -30.30 20.73 -10.09
N ASN A 390 -30.70 21.99 -10.32
CA ASN A 390 -31.50 22.37 -11.48
C ASN A 390 -30.78 22.15 -12.82
N ASP A 391 -29.47 22.43 -12.89
CA ASP A 391 -28.68 22.26 -14.12
C ASP A 391 -28.52 20.78 -14.49
N PHE A 392 -28.27 19.93 -13.49
CA PHE A 392 -28.16 18.50 -13.69
C PHE A 392 -29.51 17.85 -14.03
N ILE A 393 -30.61 18.29 -13.39
CA ILE A 393 -31.98 17.84 -13.74
C ILE A 393 -32.30 18.20 -15.19
N LYS A 394 -31.94 19.39 -15.65
CA LYS A 394 -32.22 19.82 -17.02
C LYS A 394 -31.56 18.88 -18.03
N VAL A 395 -30.28 18.55 -17.84
CA VAL A 395 -29.55 17.61 -18.73
C VAL A 395 -30.14 16.21 -18.67
N ILE A 396 -30.55 15.73 -17.49
CA ILE A 396 -31.16 14.41 -17.32
C ILE A 396 -32.55 14.36 -17.99
N LYS A 397 -33.37 15.41 -17.86
CA LYS A 397 -34.69 15.50 -18.52
C LYS A 397 -34.55 15.54 -20.04
N THR A 398 -33.67 16.39 -20.58
CA THR A 398 -33.41 16.43 -22.02
C THR A 398 -32.92 15.08 -22.53
N TYR A 399 -32.12 14.35 -21.75
CA TYR A 399 -31.68 13.01 -22.11
C TYR A 399 -32.82 11.98 -22.15
N LEU A 400 -33.75 12.03 -21.19
CA LEU A 400 -34.92 11.16 -21.11
C LEU A 400 -35.94 11.46 -22.21
N GLU A 401 -36.09 12.71 -22.62
CA GLU A 401 -36.93 13.13 -23.75
C GLU A 401 -36.38 12.62 -25.10
N GLU A 402 -35.05 12.58 -25.26
CA GLU A 402 -34.37 12.06 -26.45
C GLU A 402 -34.34 10.52 -26.51
N ASN A 403 -34.51 9.82 -25.37
CA ASN A 403 -34.38 8.36 -25.27
C ASN A 403 -35.48 7.73 -24.38
N PRO A 404 -36.72 7.60 -24.88
CA PRO A 404 -37.87 7.13 -24.10
C PRO A 404 -37.79 5.66 -23.64
N ASP A 405 -36.99 4.82 -24.31
CA ASP A 405 -36.86 3.39 -23.99
C ASP A 405 -36.17 3.10 -22.64
N ASN A 406 -35.40 4.06 -22.10
CA ASN A 406 -34.67 3.90 -20.83
C ASN A 406 -35.56 4.02 -19.58
N LEU A 407 -36.81 4.49 -19.71
CA LEU A 407 -37.77 4.55 -18.59
C LEU A 407 -38.29 3.16 -18.18
N ILE A 408 -38.26 2.18 -19.08
CA ILE A 408 -38.86 0.84 -18.86
C ILE A 408 -38.03 -0.03 -17.91
N GLN A 409 -36.72 0.24 -17.74
CA GLN A 409 -35.84 -0.50 -16.82
C GLN A 409 -35.92 -0.02 -15.35
N SER A 410 -36.60 1.09 -15.06
CA SER A 410 -36.72 1.64 -13.69
C SER A 410 -37.69 0.88 -12.78
N GLY A 411 -38.51 -0.03 -13.33
CA GLY A 411 -39.60 -0.72 -12.64
C GLY A 411 -39.29 -2.11 -12.07
N GLN A 412 -38.07 -2.66 -12.21
CA GLN A 412 -37.73 -3.95 -11.59
C GLN A 412 -37.13 -3.73 -10.20
N SER A 413 -37.98 -3.91 -9.20
CA SER A 413 -37.62 -4.12 -7.80
C SER A 413 -36.67 -5.31 -7.67
N TYR A 414 -35.40 -5.06 -7.35
CA TYR A 414 -34.50 -6.10 -6.86
C TYR A 414 -34.72 -6.25 -5.34
N GLU A 415 -35.28 -7.40 -4.96
CA GLU A 415 -35.51 -7.79 -3.56
C GLU A 415 -34.20 -7.80 -2.76
N ILE A 416 -34.26 -7.16 -1.59
CA ILE A 416 -33.18 -7.13 -0.61
C ILE A 416 -33.26 -8.42 0.22
N SER A 417 -32.27 -9.30 0.08
CA SER A 417 -32.05 -10.36 1.06
C SER A 417 -31.34 -9.76 2.28
N ALA A 418 -32.00 -9.82 3.43
CA ALA A 418 -31.62 -9.16 4.66
C ALA A 418 -30.66 -10.00 5.52
N CYS A 419 -29.56 -9.38 5.95
CA CYS A 419 -28.83 -9.72 7.18
C CYS A 419 -28.63 -8.41 7.99
N PRO A 420 -28.60 -8.46 9.33
CA PRO A 420 -29.09 -7.38 10.18
C PRO A 420 -28.14 -6.18 10.25
N ALA A 421 -28.64 -5.01 9.86
CA ALA A 421 -27.96 -3.74 10.05
C ALA A 421 -28.09 -3.27 11.51
N ARG A 422 -26.96 -3.09 12.20
CA ARG A 422 -26.89 -2.18 13.36
C ARG A 422 -26.86 -0.75 12.84
N ASN A 423 -27.99 -0.06 12.93
CA ASN A 423 -28.10 1.38 12.68
C ASN A 423 -27.17 2.18 13.62
N LYS A 424 -26.28 3.01 13.06
CA LYS A 424 -25.70 4.17 13.74
C LYS A 424 -26.18 5.43 13.04
N THR A 425 -27.11 6.14 13.66
CA THR A 425 -27.65 7.44 13.27
C THR A 425 -26.54 8.50 13.28
N LYS A 426 -26.20 9.08 12.12
CA LYS A 426 -25.12 10.08 11.95
C LYS A 426 -25.41 11.48 12.52
N GLY A 427 -26.63 11.74 13.01
CA GLY A 427 -27.02 13.01 13.66
C GLY A 427 -26.70 13.07 15.15
N GLU A 428 -27.04 12.03 15.91
CA GLU A 428 -26.93 12.00 17.39
C GLU A 428 -25.51 12.20 17.95
N THR A 429 -24.49 12.02 17.12
CA THR A 429 -23.10 12.03 17.58
C THR A 429 -22.63 13.45 17.90
N PHE A 430 -23.08 14.48 17.17
CA PHE A 430 -22.66 15.87 17.41
C PHE A 430 -23.44 16.49 18.57
N ASP A 431 -24.75 16.23 18.65
CA ASP A 431 -25.63 16.76 19.69
C ASP A 431 -25.21 16.26 21.08
N LYS A 432 -24.90 14.97 21.21
CA LYS A 432 -24.31 14.41 22.45
C LYS A 432 -22.95 15.00 22.80
N THR A 433 -22.21 15.56 21.84
CA THR A 433 -20.90 16.21 22.12
C THR A 433 -21.15 17.60 22.68
N PHE A 434 -22.13 18.29 22.09
CA PHE A 434 -22.57 19.61 22.50
C PHE A 434 -23.20 19.61 23.90
N GLU A 435 -24.06 18.64 24.22
CA GLU A 435 -24.68 18.48 25.55
C GLU A 435 -23.62 18.31 26.65
N LEU A 436 -22.66 17.40 26.46
CA LEU A 436 -21.58 17.17 27.42
C LEU A 436 -20.66 18.38 27.56
N PHE A 437 -20.46 19.14 26.48
CA PHE A 437 -19.68 20.38 26.52
C PHE A 437 -20.40 21.49 27.33
N LYS A 438 -21.73 21.61 27.18
CA LYS A 438 -22.57 22.51 27.98
C LYS A 438 -22.61 22.13 29.47
N GLN A 439 -22.46 20.84 29.79
CA GLN A 439 -22.34 20.37 31.18
C GLN A 439 -21.02 20.74 31.87
N GLY A 440 -20.10 21.42 31.18
CA GLY A 440 -18.85 21.92 31.80
C GLY A 440 -17.66 20.97 31.68
N LEU A 441 -17.78 19.85 30.96
CA LEU A 441 -16.69 18.89 30.79
C LEU A 441 -15.62 19.40 29.81
N SER A 442 -14.36 19.02 30.05
CA SER A 442 -13.24 19.30 29.16
C SER A 442 -13.22 18.37 27.93
N ILE A 443 -12.46 18.74 26.89
CA ILE A 443 -12.35 17.94 25.65
C ILE A 443 -11.85 16.51 25.95
N GLU A 444 -10.91 16.37 26.90
CA GLU A 444 -10.35 15.08 27.29
C GLU A 444 -11.35 14.21 28.07
N GLU A 445 -12.19 14.83 28.92
CA GLU A 445 -13.24 14.13 29.66
C GLU A 445 -14.38 13.70 28.74
N ILE A 446 -14.76 14.55 27.77
CA ILE A 446 -15.75 14.20 26.75
C ILE A 446 -15.24 13.06 25.87
N ALA A 447 -13.95 13.07 25.52
CA ALA A 447 -13.31 11.99 24.77
C ALA A 447 -13.36 10.66 25.54
N LYS A 448 -13.06 10.67 26.85
CA LYS A 448 -13.17 9.49 27.72
C LYS A 448 -14.62 9.02 27.90
N ALA A 449 -15.55 9.92 28.20
CA ALA A 449 -16.96 9.59 28.44
C ALA A 449 -17.63 8.98 27.21
N ARG A 450 -17.20 9.38 26.01
CA ARG A 450 -17.76 8.90 24.74
C ARG A 450 -16.91 7.85 24.03
N ASN A 451 -15.77 7.46 24.61
CA ASN A 451 -14.83 6.51 24.04
C ASN A 451 -14.35 6.91 22.63
N PHE A 452 -14.06 8.19 22.42
CA PHE A 452 -13.49 8.75 21.19
C PHE A 452 -12.09 9.31 21.45
N ALA A 453 -11.29 9.44 20.39
CA ALA A 453 -10.03 10.17 20.47
C ALA A 453 -10.28 11.67 20.67
N ALA A 454 -9.43 12.35 21.45
CA ALA A 454 -9.52 13.80 21.70
C ALA A 454 -9.54 14.60 20.38
N SER A 455 -8.76 14.19 19.39
CA SER A 455 -8.73 14.78 18.04
C SER A 455 -10.09 14.71 17.31
N THR A 456 -10.89 13.67 17.57
CA THR A 456 -12.22 13.49 17.00
C THR A 456 -13.22 14.43 17.67
N ILE A 457 -13.11 14.62 18.99
CA ILE A 457 -13.93 15.59 19.74
C ILE A 457 -13.55 17.03 19.35
N THR A 458 -12.27 17.35 19.18
CA THR A 458 -11.81 18.63 18.61
C THR A 458 -12.46 18.88 17.24
N GLY A 459 -12.51 17.87 16.37
CA GLY A 459 -13.18 17.96 15.07
C GLY A 459 -14.70 18.15 15.18
N HIS A 460 -15.34 17.53 16.18
CA HIS A 460 -16.77 17.73 16.45
C HIS A 460 -17.05 19.16 16.93
N ILE A 461 -16.24 19.70 17.84
CA ILE A 461 -16.35 21.07 18.35
C ILE A 461 -16.09 22.09 17.24
N GLU A 462 -15.06 21.87 16.40
CA GLU A 462 -14.80 22.72 15.23
C GLU A 462 -16.02 22.79 14.30
N LYS A 463 -16.66 21.64 14.05
CA LYS A 463 -17.86 21.57 13.22
C LYS A 463 -19.07 22.24 13.89
N LEU A 464 -19.25 22.08 15.20
CA LEU A 464 -20.30 22.73 15.96
C LEU A 464 -20.17 24.27 15.91
N ILE A 465 -18.94 24.80 16.05
CA ILE A 465 -18.65 26.25 15.92
C ILE A 465 -18.97 26.74 14.50
N LEU A 466 -18.63 25.97 13.46
CA LEU A 466 -18.94 26.31 12.06
C LEU A 466 -20.45 26.30 11.77
N THR A 467 -21.21 25.44 12.43
CA THR A 467 -22.67 25.34 12.29
C THR A 467 -23.46 26.36 13.13
N GLY A 468 -22.76 27.24 13.88
CA GLY A 468 -23.41 28.32 14.64
C GLY A 468 -24.03 27.90 15.98
N HIS A 469 -23.64 26.76 16.53
CA HIS A 469 -24.06 26.37 17.88
C HIS A 469 -23.39 27.25 18.95
N ASP A 470 -24.14 27.56 20.01
CA ASP A 470 -23.70 28.43 21.11
C ASP A 470 -22.64 27.72 21.97
N ILE A 471 -21.37 27.93 21.60
CA ILE A 471 -20.18 27.39 22.24
C ILE A 471 -19.41 28.55 22.86
N ASP A 472 -19.18 28.46 24.17
CA ASP A 472 -18.35 29.41 24.90
C ASP A 472 -16.87 29.27 24.46
N MET A 473 -16.45 30.21 23.62
CA MET A 473 -15.09 30.26 23.08
C MET A 473 -14.05 30.66 24.12
N ASP A 474 -14.46 31.35 25.19
CA ASP A 474 -13.54 31.85 26.21
C ASP A 474 -13.06 30.70 27.13
N ARG A 475 -13.80 29.57 27.16
CA ARG A 475 -13.35 28.28 27.72
C ARG A 475 -12.36 27.52 26.83
N LEU A 476 -12.35 27.76 25.52
CA LEU A 476 -11.53 27.04 24.54
C LEU A 476 -10.22 27.75 24.23
N VAL A 477 -10.25 29.09 24.18
CA VAL A 477 -9.08 29.93 23.89
C VAL A 477 -9.20 31.21 24.70
N GLU A 478 -8.13 31.58 25.42
CA GLU A 478 -8.10 32.82 26.20
C GLU A 478 -8.39 34.05 25.31
N PRO A 479 -9.23 35.02 25.74
CA PRO A 479 -9.68 36.13 24.89
C PRO A 479 -8.55 36.94 24.23
N LYS A 480 -7.46 37.20 24.96
CA LYS A 480 -6.28 37.90 24.43
C LYS A 480 -5.61 37.12 23.30
N ARG A 481 -5.47 35.79 23.46
CA ARG A 481 -4.87 34.89 22.46
C ARG A 481 -5.75 34.72 21.23
N ARG A 482 -7.07 34.66 21.42
CA ARG A 482 -8.05 34.61 20.32
C ARG A 482 -7.89 35.81 19.39
N ASP A 483 -7.76 37.01 19.96
CA ASP A 483 -7.65 38.25 19.18
C ASP A 483 -6.31 38.35 18.45
N GLU A 484 -5.21 37.88 19.06
CA GLU A 484 -3.89 37.81 18.42
C GLU A 484 -3.85 36.84 17.24
N ILE A 485 -4.37 35.62 17.42
CA ILE A 485 -4.47 34.61 16.35
C ILE A 485 -5.38 35.13 15.22
N GLY A 486 -6.50 35.78 15.59
CA GLY A 486 -7.43 36.34 14.61
C GLY A 486 -6.84 37.47 13.78
N LYS A 487 -6.06 38.37 14.39
CA LYS A 487 -5.33 39.42 13.66
C LYS A 487 -4.34 38.83 12.66
N LEU A 488 -3.63 37.76 13.01
CA LEU A 488 -2.69 37.12 12.11
C LEU A 488 -3.36 36.44 10.91
N PHE A 489 -4.51 35.80 11.10
CA PHE A 489 -5.30 35.28 9.98
C PHE A 489 -5.73 36.39 9.00
N LEU A 490 -6.03 37.59 9.50
CA LEU A 490 -6.37 38.74 8.66
C LEU A 490 -5.13 39.34 7.96
N THR A 491 -4.01 39.50 8.67
CA THR A 491 -2.77 40.04 8.11
C THR A 491 -2.18 39.15 7.01
N LEU A 492 -2.22 37.83 7.20
CA LEU A 492 -1.69 36.86 6.23
C LEU A 492 -2.65 36.54 5.07
N GLN A 493 -3.90 37.03 5.13
CA GLN A 493 -4.97 36.75 4.16
C GLN A 493 -5.11 35.26 3.78
N SER A 494 -4.81 34.36 4.72
CA SER A 494 -4.70 32.92 4.48
C SER A 494 -5.39 32.17 5.61
N TRP A 495 -6.17 31.14 5.28
CA TRP A 495 -6.85 30.29 6.26
C TRP A 495 -6.12 28.97 6.57
N HIS A 496 -4.87 28.87 6.10
CA HIS A 496 -3.99 27.75 6.38
C HIS A 496 -3.46 27.83 7.81
N LEU A 497 -3.39 26.70 8.51
CA LEU A 497 -2.99 26.64 9.93
C LEU A 497 -1.47 26.76 10.11
N ASN A 498 -0.68 26.16 9.19
CA ASN A 498 0.78 26.09 9.32
C ASN A 498 1.45 27.47 9.40
N PRO A 499 1.11 28.47 8.56
CA PRO A 499 1.75 29.79 8.63
C PRO A 499 1.51 30.52 9.96
N VAL A 500 0.35 30.31 10.59
CA VAL A 500 0.01 30.92 11.87
C VAL A 500 0.79 30.26 13.00
N ILE A 501 0.92 28.94 12.97
CA ILE A 501 1.62 28.16 14.01
C ILE A 501 3.15 28.38 13.93
N GLU A 502 3.68 28.50 12.72
CA GLU A 502 5.08 28.89 12.49
C GLU A 502 5.38 30.31 13.00
N HIS A 503 4.44 31.25 12.83
CA HIS A 503 4.59 32.63 13.32
C HIS A 503 4.69 32.70 14.85
N PHE A 504 3.89 31.89 15.57
CA PHE A 504 3.95 31.79 17.02
C PHE A 504 5.03 30.84 17.55
N LYS A 505 5.88 30.28 16.68
CA LYS A 505 6.96 29.32 17.03
C LYS A 505 6.48 28.17 17.94
N GLY A 506 5.25 27.69 17.71
CA GLY A 506 4.66 26.60 18.50
C GLY A 506 4.09 26.98 19.88
N ALA A 507 4.04 28.28 20.23
CA ALA A 507 3.36 28.75 21.46
C ALA A 507 1.82 28.63 21.40
N VAL A 508 1.27 28.44 20.19
CA VAL A 508 -0.15 28.21 19.92
C VAL A 508 -0.33 26.79 19.40
N SER A 509 -1.26 26.05 19.99
CA SER A 509 -1.59 24.69 19.58
C SER A 509 -2.38 24.66 18.26
N TYR A 510 -2.28 23.55 17.53
CA TYR A 510 -3.07 23.32 16.32
C TYR A 510 -4.58 23.37 16.57
N ASP A 511 -5.02 23.06 17.79
CA ASP A 511 -6.44 22.98 18.13
C ASP A 511 -7.00 24.37 18.49
N GLU A 512 -6.25 25.21 19.20
CA GLU A 512 -6.60 26.63 19.40
C GLU A 512 -6.73 27.35 18.04
N ALA A 513 -5.77 27.14 17.12
CA ALA A 513 -5.82 27.75 15.79
C ALA A 513 -7.03 27.28 14.96
N LYS A 514 -7.46 26.01 15.09
CA LYS A 514 -8.68 25.50 14.44
C LYS A 514 -9.94 26.15 14.98
N PHE A 515 -10.07 26.29 16.31
CA PHE A 515 -11.25 26.91 16.92
C PHE A 515 -11.37 28.39 16.56
N VAL A 516 -10.28 29.16 16.61
CA VAL A 516 -10.30 30.58 16.20
C VAL A 516 -10.66 30.73 14.73
N ARG A 517 -10.11 29.88 13.86
CA ARG A 517 -10.46 29.85 12.42
C ARG A 517 -11.95 29.57 12.21
N ALA A 518 -12.50 28.56 12.89
CA ALA A 518 -13.91 28.20 12.79
C ALA A 518 -14.82 29.34 13.26
N TYR A 519 -14.47 29.96 14.39
CA TYR A 519 -15.19 31.10 14.97
C TYR A 519 -15.20 32.32 14.04
N MET A 520 -14.04 32.67 13.47
CA MET A 520 -13.94 33.78 12.52
C MET A 520 -14.69 33.53 11.22
N LYS A 521 -14.70 32.29 10.71
CA LYS A 521 -15.48 31.93 9.52
C LYS A 521 -16.98 32.05 9.79
N ASN A 522 -17.45 31.64 10.96
CA ASN A 522 -18.84 31.79 11.34
C ASN A 522 -19.25 33.26 11.55
N HIS A 523 -18.45 34.06 12.28
CA HIS A 523 -18.75 35.49 12.51
C HIS A 523 -18.63 36.37 11.27
N ARG A 524 -17.82 35.98 10.29
CA ARG A 524 -17.76 36.66 8.98
C ARG A 524 -19.01 36.34 8.12
N LEU A 525 -19.62 35.16 8.29
CA LEU A 525 -20.90 34.82 7.69
C LEU A 525 -22.04 35.62 8.34
N LEU A 526 -22.00 35.83 9.66
CA LEU A 526 -22.98 36.65 10.38
C LEU A 526 -22.90 38.15 10.00
N LYS A 527 -21.69 38.74 9.86
CA LYS A 527 -21.56 40.15 9.42
C LYS A 527 -22.01 40.42 7.98
N ASN A 528 -21.98 39.43 7.10
CA ASN A 528 -22.53 39.55 5.75
C ASN A 528 -24.07 39.37 5.71
N SER A 529 -24.70 38.93 6.79
CA SER A 529 -26.16 38.78 6.89
C SER A 529 -26.89 39.99 7.50
N VAL A 530 -26.16 40.97 8.04
CA VAL A 530 -26.72 42.17 8.70
C VAL A 530 -26.58 43.44 7.83
N PHE A 531 -26.03 43.30 6.62
CA PHE A 531 -25.98 44.36 5.59
C PHE A 531 -26.64 43.92 4.26
N GLN A 532 -27.79 43.26 4.36
CA GLN A 532 -28.77 43.18 3.27
C GLN A 532 -30.13 43.65 3.75
#